data_AF-W0DIA8-F1
#
_entry.id   AF-W0DIA8-F1
#
_cell.length_a   1.000
_cell.length_b   1.000
_cell.length_c   1.000
_cell.angle_alpha   90.00
_cell.angle_beta   90.00
_cell.angle_gamma   90.00
#
_symmetry.space_group_name_H-M   'P 1'
#
loop_
_entity.id
_entity.type
_entity.pdbx_description
1 polymer ?
#
loop_
_entity_poly.entity_id
_entity_poly.type
_entity_poly.pdbx_seq_one_letter_code
_entity_poly.pdbx_strand_id
1 'polypeptide(L)' 'MEKLKRLLLECELALKERQIDIALEKLQEFSELSLEGLKKEELEEILRLVEHLIALAEDYKNALAQSLINLRKFKGV' A
#
# COMPACT_ATOMS: atom_id res chain seq x y z
N MET A 1 -10.34 8.30 14.14
CA MET A 1 -8.96 7.78 14.09
C MET A 1 -8.88 6.26 13.86
N GLU A 2 -9.55 5.45 14.68
CA GLU A 2 -9.37 3.99 14.69
C GLU A 2 -9.73 3.30 13.36
N LYS A 3 -10.80 3.77 12.69
CA LYS A 3 -11.21 3.29 11.37
C LYS A 3 -10.17 3.58 10.27
N LEU A 4 -9.56 4.77 10.27
CA LEU A 4 -8.53 5.16 9.30
C LEU A 4 -7.29 4.27 9.43
N LYS A 5 -6.79 4.10 10.67
CA LYS A 5 -5.63 3.25 10.95
C LYS A 5 -5.90 1.80 10.56
N ARG A 6 -7.10 1.29 10.85
CA ARG A 6 -7.51 -0.06 10.48
C ARG A 6 -7.47 -0.28 8.97
N LEU A 7 -8.01 0.66 8.19
CA LEU A 7 -7.96 0.58 6.72
C LEU A 7 -6.53 0.59 6.19
N LEU A 8 -5.64 1.41 6.75
CA LEU A 8 -4.23 1.45 6.36
C LEU A 8 -3.50 0.13 6.70
N LEU A 9 -3.79 -0.48 7.84
CA LEU A 9 -3.29 -1.80 8.22
C LEU A 9 -3.81 -2.92 7.32
N GLU A 10 -5.10 -2.88 6.97
CA GLU A 10 -5.71 -3.82 6.03
C GLU A 10 -5.09 -3.68 4.63
N CYS A 11 -4.78 -2.45 4.19
CA CYS A 11 -4.01 -2.21 2.96
C CYS A 11 -2.61 -2.81 3.04
N GLU A 12 -1.91 -2.66 4.16
CA GLU A 12 -0.56 -3.20 4.35
C GLU A 12 -0.55 -4.72 4.24
N LEU A 13 -1.52 -5.38 4.89
CA LEU A 13 -1.69 -6.83 4.82
C LEU A 13 -1.99 -7.28 3.39
N ALA A 14 -2.94 -6.63 2.72
CA ALA A 14 -3.29 -6.96 1.34
C ALA A 14 -2.10 -6.82 0.37
N LEU A 15 -1.28 -5.77 0.53
CA LEU A 15 -0.04 -5.60 -0.25
C LEU A 15 0.97 -6.73 0.02
N LYS A 16 1.17 -7.13 1.27
CA LYS A 16 2.08 -8.23 1.64
C LYS A 16 1.61 -9.58 1.09
N GLU A 17 0.30 -9.80 1.08
CA GLU A 17 -0.33 -11.00 0.53
C GLU A 17 -0.52 -10.96 -0.99
N ARG A 18 -0.09 -9.87 -1.66
CA ARG A 18 -0.22 -9.64 -3.11
C ARG A 18 -1.67 -9.61 -3.60
N GLN A 19 -2.61 -9.33 -2.70
CA GLN A 19 -4.03 -9.14 -2.99
C GLN A 19 -4.27 -7.69 -3.42
N ILE A 20 -3.79 -7.35 -4.62
CA ILE A 20 -3.75 -5.96 -5.11
C ILE A 20 -5.14 -5.35 -5.23
N ASP A 21 -6.14 -6.12 -5.67
CA ASP A 21 -7.52 -5.66 -5.79
C ASP A 21 -8.09 -5.23 -4.43
N ILE A 22 -7.80 -6.00 -3.37
CA ILE A 22 -8.23 -5.70 -2.01
C ILE A 22 -7.48 -4.48 -1.46
N ALA A 23 -6.18 -4.36 -1.74
CA ALA A 23 -5.41 -3.18 -1.35
C ALA A 23 -5.98 -1.91 -1.99
N LEU A 24 -6.37 -1.97 -3.26
CA LEU A 24 -7.00 -0.85 -3.98
C LEU A 24 -8.38 -0.50 -3.42
N GLU A 25 -9.22 -1.49 -3.15
CA GLU A 25 -10.55 -1.29 -2.54
C GLU A 25 -10.41 -0.56 -1.18
N LYS A 26 -9.52 -1.03 -0.32
CA LYS A 26 -9.30 -0.44 1.01
C LYS A 26 -8.66 0.95 0.95
N LEU A 27 -7.79 1.21 -0.02
CA LEU A 27 -7.25 2.56 -0.29
C LEU A 27 -8.35 3.51 -0.77
N GLN A 28 -9.28 3.03 -1.59
CA GLN A 28 -10.39 3.81 -2.08
C GLN A 28 -11.36 4.15 -0.94
N GLU A 29 -11.73 3.17 -0.11
CA GLU A 29 -12.49 3.41 1.13
C GLU A 29 -11.79 4.42 2.06
N PHE A 30 -10.46 4.35 2.17
CA PHE A 30 -9.67 5.31 2.94
C PHE A 30 -9.76 6.72 2.35
N SER A 31 -9.68 6.87 1.03
CA SER A 31 -9.71 8.17 0.36
C SER A 31 -11.05 8.91 0.50
N GLU A 32 -12.13 8.16 0.73
CA GLU A 32 -13.48 8.70 0.95
C GLU A 32 -13.72 9.15 2.39
N LEU A 33 -12.83 8.79 3.33
CA LEU A 33 -12.97 9.20 4.72
C LEU A 33 -12.49 10.65 4.93
N SER A 34 -13.32 11.43 5.61
CA SER A 34 -12.94 12.78 6.01
C SER A 34 -11.80 12.75 7.04
N LEU A 35 -10.79 13.57 6.78
CA LEU A 35 -9.69 13.86 7.70
C LEU A 35 -9.97 15.12 8.55
N GLU A 36 -11.16 15.72 8.40
CA GLU A 36 -11.55 16.90 9.17
C GLU A 36 -11.65 16.60 10.67
N GLY A 37 -11.20 17.56 11.48
CA GLY A 37 -11.22 17.43 12.94
C GLY A 37 -10.06 16.61 13.53
N LEU A 38 -9.17 16.05 12.69
CA LEU A 38 -7.93 15.44 13.16
C LEU A 38 -6.92 16.48 13.63
N LYS A 39 -6.21 16.17 14.71
CA LYS A 39 -5.10 16.98 15.19
C LYS A 39 -3.89 16.80 14.29
N LYS A 40 -2.97 17.76 14.33
CA LYS A 40 -1.70 17.72 13.59
C LYS A 40 -0.94 16.40 13.81
N GLU A 41 -0.84 15.94 15.06
CA GLU A 41 -0.17 14.69 15.43
C GLU A 41 -0.80 13.46 14.77
N GLU A 42 -2.12 13.44 14.67
CA GLU A 42 -2.89 12.36 14.04
C GLU A 42 -2.68 12.34 12.52
N LEU A 43 -2.63 13.53 11.90
CA LEU A 43 -2.33 13.68 10.48
C LEU A 43 -0.89 13.26 10.15
N GLU A 44 0.08 13.61 10.99
CA GLU A 44 1.48 13.19 10.85
C GLU A 44 1.64 11.68 11.01
N GLU A 45 0.83 11.03 11.84
CA GLU A 45 0.81 9.57 11.97
C GLU A 45 0.22 8.91 10.72
N ILE A 46 -0.91 9.42 10.22
CA ILE A 46 -1.51 8.93 8.97
C ILE A 46 -0.52 9.07 7.80
N LEU A 47 0.14 10.22 7.69
CA LEU A 47 1.10 10.47 6.64
C LEU A 47 2.23 9.43 6.66
N ARG A 48 2.80 9.15 7.84
CA ARG A 48 3.83 8.12 8.00
C ARG A 48 3.37 6.73 7.57
N LEU A 49 2.11 6.37 7.88
CA LEU A 49 1.53 5.09 7.46
C LEU A 49 1.34 5.03 5.93
N VAL A 50 0.89 6.12 5.31
CA VAL A 50 0.73 6.21 3.85
C VAL A 50 2.09 6.13 3.16
N GLU A 51 3.12 6.82 3.65
CA GLU A 51 4.48 6.74 3.13
C GLU A 51 5.04 5.31 3.19
N HIS A 52 4.80 4.60 4.29
CA HIS A 52 5.17 3.20 4.44
C HIS A 52 4.47 2.29 3.41
N LEU A 53 3.18 2.50 3.16
CA LEU A 53 2.44 1.75 2.14
C LEU A 53 2.98 2.01 0.72
N ILE A 54 3.37 3.25 0.43
CA ILE A 54 4.00 3.61 -0.85
C ILE A 54 5.31 2.84 -1.02
N ALA A 55 6.17 2.83 0.00
CA ALA A 55 7.44 2.10 -0.04
C ALA A 55 7.23 0.59 -0.30
N LEU A 56 6.26 -0.03 0.38
CA LEU A 56 5.90 -1.43 0.16
C LEU A 56 5.43 -1.71 -1.27
N ALA A 57 4.60 -0.82 -1.82
CA ALA A 57 4.13 -0.95 -3.20
C ALA A 57 5.27 -0.79 -4.21
N GLU A 58 6.24 0.09 -3.95
CA GLU A 58 7.43 0.24 -4.78
C GLU A 58 8.33 -0.99 -4.74
N ASP A 59 8.57 -1.56 -3.57
CA ASP A 59 9.32 -2.81 -3.41
C ASP A 59 8.65 -3.96 -4.17
N TYR A 60 7.32 -4.06 -4.07
CA TYR A 60 6.56 -5.05 -4.83
C TYR A 60 6.72 -4.87 -6.35
N LYS A 61 6.60 -3.63 -6.84
CA LYS A 61 6.83 -3.29 -8.26
C LYS A 61 8.24 -3.67 -8.70
N ASN A 62 9.25 -3.38 -7.88
CA ASN A 62 10.65 -3.72 -8.17
C ASN A 62 10.85 -5.24 -8.23
N ALA A 63 10.26 -5.98 -7.30
CA ALA A 63 10.31 -7.45 -7.30
C ALA A 63 9.64 -8.07 -8.54
N LEU A 64 8.52 -7.51 -8.99
CA LEU A 64 7.86 -7.91 -10.23
C LEU A 64 8.75 -7.63 -11.45
N ALA A 65 9.31 -6.42 -11.55
CA ALA A 65 10.21 -6.05 -12.64
C ALA A 65 11.43 -7.00 -12.71
N GLN A 66 12.03 -7.32 -11.56
CA GLN A 66 13.13 -8.27 -11.49
C GLN A 66 12.72 -9.68 -11.94
N SER A 67 11.52 -10.13 -11.53
CA SER A 67 10.97 -11.43 -11.93
C SER A 67 10.73 -11.52 -13.44
N LEU A 68 10.21 -10.46 -14.06
CA LEU A 68 10.00 -10.38 -15.51
C LEU A 68 11.33 -10.40 -16.29
N ILE A 69 12.35 -9.68 -15.81
CA ILE A 69 13.68 -9.70 -16.40
C ILE A 69 14.27 -11.12 -16.35
N ASN A 70 14.15 -11.80 -15.21
CA ASN A 70 14.64 -13.17 -15.04
C ASN A 70 13.91 -14.16 -15.97
N LEU A 71 12.59 -14.03 -16.10
CA LEU A 71 11.79 -14.85 -17.03
C LEU A 71 12.21 -14.64 -18.49
N ARG A 72 12.48 -13.38 -18.89
CA ARG A 72 12.98 -13.05 -20.23
C ARG A 72 14.36 -13.67 -20.50
N LYS A 73 15.26 -13.66 -19.52
CA LYS A 73 16.57 -14.32 -19.63
C LYS A 73 16.44 -15.84 -19.78
N PHE A 74 15.48 -16.46 -19.08
CA PHE A 74 15.24 -17.90 -19.14
C PHE A 74 14.68 -18.37 -20.48
N LYS A 75 13.80 -17.58 -21.13
CA LYS A 75 13.28 -17.88 -22.48
C LYS A 75 14.25 -17.56 -23.63
N GLY A 76 15.38 -16.93 -23.33
CA GLY A 76 16.42 -16.57 -24.31
C GLY A 76 17.56 -17.58 -24.43
N VAL A 77 17.43 -18.74 -23.76
CA VAL A 77 18.29 -19.94 -23.87
C VAL A 77 17.47 -21.03 -24.52
#